data_AF-A0A8S3GKQ5-F1
#
_entry.id   AF-A0A8S3GKQ5-F1
#
_cell.length_a   1.000
_cell.length_b   1.000
_cell.length_c   1.000
_cell.angle_alpha   90.00
_cell.angle_beta   90.00
_cell.angle_gamma   90.00
#
_symmetry.space_group_name_H-M   'P 1'
#
loop_
_entity.id
_entity.type
_entity.pdbx_description
1 polymer ?
#
loop_
_entity_poly.entity_id
_entity_poly.type
_entity_poly.pdbx_seq_one_letter_code
_entity_poly.pdbx_strand_id
1 'polypeptide(L)'
;MVFLISTLEECFTFLDKIEPNVLFYGLLSFTLIVSIWEHYLSYRQYCNYKRHQTVPDELADVMTNQELDKARAYAIDKMRYNEIHSIFNEVEST
;
A
#
# COMPACT_ATOMS: atom_id res chain seq x y z
N MET A 1 -3.53 21.48 -20.03
CA MET A 1 -4.02 20.21 -20.60
C MET A 1 -3.19 19.78 -21.81
N VAL A 2 -2.97 20.66 -22.82
CA VAL A 2 -2.12 20.38 -24.00
C VAL A 2 -0.67 19.98 -23.66
N PHE A 3 -0.06 20.64 -22.67
CA PHE A 3 1.32 20.35 -22.26
C PHE A 3 1.51 18.94 -21.66
N LEU A 4 0.47 18.41 -21.02
CA LEU A 4 0.50 17.09 -20.38
C LEU A 4 0.34 15.97 -21.42
N ILE A 5 -0.41 16.25 -22.48
CA ILE A 5 -0.59 15.36 -23.64
C ILE A 5 0.70 15.28 -24.45
N SER A 6 1.37 16.41 -24.72
CA SER A 6 2.64 16.40 -25.46
C SER A 6 3.75 15.67 -24.70
N THR A 7 3.83 15.84 -23.37
CA THR A 7 4.80 15.08 -22.55
C THR A 7 4.48 13.59 -22.48
N LEU A 8 3.20 13.22 -22.56
CA LEU A 8 2.78 11.82 -22.62
C LEU A 8 3.13 11.19 -23.97
N GLU A 9 2.96 11.90 -25.08
CA GLU A 9 3.35 11.44 -26.42
C GLU A 9 4.87 11.25 -26.56
N GLU A 10 5.67 12.16 -25.99
CA GLU A 10 7.14 12.00 -25.96
C GLU A 10 7.57 10.79 -25.13
N CYS A 11 6.88 10.51 -24.02
CA CYS A 11 7.15 9.33 -23.20
C CYS A 11 6.75 8.04 -23.91
N PHE A 12 5.62 8.03 -24.62
CA PHE A 12 5.12 6.87 -25.36
C PHE A 12 6.01 6.52 -26.56
N THR A 13 6.47 7.53 -27.30
CA THR A 13 7.44 7.34 -28.41
C THR A 13 8.82 6.89 -27.92
N PHE A 14 9.20 7.23 -26.69
CA PHE A 14 10.39 6.69 -26.06
C PHE A 14 10.21 5.22 -25.64
N LEU A 15 9.04 4.85 -25.10
CA LEU A 15 8.70 3.48 -24.73
C LEU A 15 8.62 2.53 -25.94
N ASP A 16 8.11 3.00 -27.08
CA ASP A 16 8.00 2.19 -28.33
C ASP A 16 9.38 1.84 -28.94
N LYS A 17 10.43 2.60 -28.58
CA LYS A 17 11.81 2.30 -28.99
C LYS A 17 12.48 1.22 -28.15
N ILE A 18 11.90 0.84 -27.01
CA ILE A 18 12.48 -0.12 -26.07
C ILE A 18 12.03 -1.54 -26.47
N GLU A 19 12.92 -2.51 -26.34
CA GLU A 19 12.56 -3.91 -26.58
C GLU A 19 11.41 -4.36 -25.66
N PRO A 20 10.37 -5.04 -26.20
CA PRO A 20 9.16 -5.36 -25.45
C PRO A 20 9.43 -6.22 -24.21
N ASN A 21 10.47 -7.07 -24.26
CA ASN A 21 10.90 -7.88 -23.12
C ASN A 21 11.40 -7.01 -21.95
N VAL A 22 12.18 -5.98 -22.24
CA VAL A 22 12.73 -5.08 -21.23
C VAL A 22 11.63 -4.24 -20.59
N LEU A 23 10.64 -3.82 -21.40
CA LEU A 23 9.48 -3.07 -20.92
C LEU A 23 8.63 -3.93 -19.96
N PHE A 24 8.37 -5.20 -20.33
CA PHE A 24 7.63 -6.13 -19.49
C PHE A 24 8.34 -6.40 -18.15
N TYR A 25 9.63 -6.75 -18.18
CA TYR A 25 10.40 -6.97 -16.95
C TYR A 25 10.54 -5.69 -16.12
N GLY A 26 10.68 -4.53 -16.76
CA GLY A 26 10.73 -3.23 -16.09
C GLY A 26 9.43 -2.94 -15.33
N LEU A 27 8.29 -3.07 -16.01
CA LEU A 27 6.97 -2.88 -15.40
C LEU A 27 6.74 -3.87 -14.26
N LEU A 28 6.99 -5.15 -14.51
CA LEU A 28 6.82 -6.21 -13.50
C LEU A 28 7.70 -5.97 -12.27
N SER A 29 8.96 -5.56 -12.47
CA SER A 29 9.85 -5.23 -11.35
C SER A 29 9.36 -4.02 -10.56
N PHE A 30 8.83 -3.00 -11.23
CA PHE A 30 8.32 -1.80 -10.58
C PHE A 30 7.08 -2.11 -9.74
N THR A 31 6.12 -2.86 -10.29
CA THR A 31 4.91 -3.28 -9.57
C THR A 31 5.26 -4.12 -8.35
N LEU A 32 6.18 -5.08 -8.48
CA LEU A 32 6.67 -5.88 -7.34
C LEU A 32 7.33 -5.03 -6.26
N ILE A 33 8.14 -4.03 -6.63
CA ILE A 33 8.79 -3.12 -5.66
C ILE A 33 7.74 -2.32 -4.91
N VAL A 34 6.73 -1.77 -5.59
CA VAL A 34 5.65 -0.99 -4.97
C VAL A 34 4.83 -1.87 -4.03
N SER A 35 4.48 -3.09 -4.44
CA SER A 35 3.75 -4.05 -3.60
C SER A 35 4.52 -4.43 -2.33
N ILE A 36 5.82 -4.74 -2.45
CA ILE A 36 6.69 -5.03 -1.30
C ILE A 36 6.79 -3.81 -0.37
N TRP A 37 6.83 -2.61 -0.92
CA TRP A 37 6.89 -1.37 -0.15
C TRP A 37 5.61 -1.12 0.65
N GLU A 38 4.45 -1.32 0.04
CA GLU A 38 3.15 -1.23 0.73
C GLU A 38 3.05 -2.26 1.86
N HIS A 39 3.45 -3.50 1.58
CA HIS A 39 3.50 -4.56 2.59
C HIS A 39 4.41 -4.18 3.77
N TYR A 40 5.58 -3.60 3.48
CA TYR A 40 6.51 -3.11 4.52
C TYR A 40 5.91 -1.99 5.37
N LEU A 41 5.20 -1.03 4.76
CA LEU A 41 4.52 0.05 5.49
C LEU A 41 3.42 -0.50 6.39
N SER A 42 2.59 -1.42 5.90
CA SER A 42 1.57 -2.09 6.69
C SER A 42 2.15 -2.90 7.85
N TYR A 43 3.25 -3.62 7.62
CA TYR A 43 3.98 -4.33 8.67
C TYR A 43 4.48 -3.37 9.75
N ARG A 44 5.01 -2.20 9.33
CA ARG A 44 5.45 -1.16 10.27
C ARG A 44 4.27 -0.59 11.07
N GLN A 45 3.11 -0.38 10.44
CA GLN A 45 1.90 0.03 11.15
C GLN A 45 1.45 -1.03 12.15
N TYR A 46 1.45 -2.31 11.77
CA TYR A 46 1.15 -3.43 12.67
C TYR A 46 2.09 -3.46 13.89
N CYS A 47 3.40 -3.29 13.69
CA CYS A 47 4.36 -3.18 14.78
C CYS A 47 4.06 -2.00 15.71
N ASN A 48 3.60 -0.86 15.16
CA ASN A 48 3.26 0.31 15.95
C ASN A 48 1.99 0.07 16.79
N TYR A 49 0.95 -0.53 16.20
CA TYR A 49 -0.27 -0.96 16.91
C TYR A 49 0.02 -1.98 18.01
N LYS A 50 0.99 -2.87 17.80
CA LYS A 50 1.41 -3.86 18.79
C LYS A 50 2.25 -3.25 19.94
N ARG A 51 3.03 -2.20 19.64
CA ARG A 51 3.93 -1.55 20.60
C ARG A 51 3.23 -0.48 21.45
N HIS A 52 2.23 0.20 20.91
CA HIS A 52 1.39 1.15 21.65
C HIS A 52 0.16 0.43 22.23
N GLN A 53 0.39 -0.42 23.23
CA GLN A 53 -0.67 -1.05 24.04
C GLN A 53 -1.28 -0.09 25.09
N THR A 54 -0.58 0.99 25.44
CA THR A 54 -1.03 1.97 26.42
C THR A 54 -1.81 3.09 25.74
N VAL A 55 -2.99 3.36 26.27
CA VAL A 55 -3.82 4.53 25.92
C VAL A 55 -3.02 5.78 26.25
N PRO A 56 -2.84 6.74 25.33
CA PRO A 56 -2.28 8.04 25.69
C PRO A 56 -3.19 8.67 26.76
N ASP A 57 -2.64 9.14 27.87
CA ASP A 57 -3.42 9.67 29.02
C ASP A 57 -4.39 10.80 28.62
N GLU A 58 -4.14 11.45 27.48
CA GLU A 58 -4.96 12.50 26.86
C GLU A 58 -6.29 12.01 26.24
N LEU A 59 -6.40 10.72 25.90
CA LEU A 59 -7.61 10.12 25.30
C LEU A 59 -8.42 9.26 26.28
N ALA A 60 -7.94 9.09 27.52
CA ALA A 60 -8.62 8.30 28.54
C ALA A 60 -10.00 8.85 28.94
N ASP A 61 -10.25 10.14 28.70
CA ASP A 61 -11.52 10.83 28.99
C ASP A 61 -12.59 10.62 27.90
N VAL A 62 -12.17 10.24 26.68
CA VAL A 62 -13.06 10.12 25.50
C VAL A 62 -13.27 8.67 25.07
N MET A 63 -12.33 7.77 25.39
CA MET A 63 -12.41 6.38 24.96
C MET A 63 -12.12 5.40 26.08
N THR A 64 -13.10 4.54 26.38
CA THR A 64 -12.99 3.50 27.40
C THR A 64 -11.96 2.45 26.95
N ASN A 65 -11.16 1.89 27.88
CA ASN A 65 -10.16 0.85 27.56
C ASN A 65 -10.74 -0.31 26.71
N GLN A 66 -12.01 -0.67 26.94
CA GLN A 66 -12.71 -1.72 26.18
C GLN A 66 -13.03 -1.35 24.73
N GLU A 67 -13.31 -0.08 24.44
CA GLU A 67 -13.57 0.40 23.08
C GLU A 67 -12.27 0.51 22.28
N LEU A 68 -11.19 0.89 22.96
CA LEU A 68 -9.85 0.97 22.37
C LEU A 68 -9.33 -0.42 21.97
N ASP A 69 -9.53 -1.43 22.82
CA ASP A 69 -9.15 -2.80 22.48
C ASP A 69 -9.99 -3.38 21.33
N LYS A 70 -11.29 -3.07 21.27
CA LYS A 70 -12.15 -3.44 20.12
C LYS A 70 -11.70 -2.73 18.84
N ALA A 71 -11.40 -1.43 18.91
CA ALA A 71 -10.95 -0.65 17.76
C ALA A 71 -9.58 -1.15 17.25
N ARG A 72 -8.67 -1.54 18.16
CA ARG A 72 -7.38 -2.16 17.80
C ARG A 72 -7.56 -3.51 17.12
N ALA A 73 -8.39 -4.38 17.68
CA ALA A 73 -8.69 -5.69 17.08
C ALA A 73 -9.26 -5.53 15.67
N TYR A 74 -10.21 -4.60 15.49
CA TYR A 74 -10.76 -4.25 14.18
C TYR A 74 -9.71 -3.68 13.21
N ALA A 75 -8.82 -2.79 13.68
CA ALA A 75 -7.77 -2.22 12.84
C ALA A 75 -6.78 -3.29 12.35
N ILE A 76 -6.41 -4.25 13.20
CA ILE A 76 -5.54 -5.37 12.84
C ILE A 76 -6.21 -6.28 11.82
N ASP A 77 -7.48 -6.63 12.03
CA ASP A 77 -8.22 -7.48 11.09
C ASP A 77 -8.44 -6.79 9.74
N LYS A 78 -8.72 -5.47 9.76
CA LYS A 78 -8.82 -4.66 8.54
C LYS A 78 -7.50 -4.62 7.78
N MET A 79 -6.37 -4.47 8.46
CA MET A 79 -5.04 -4.53 7.83
C MET A 79 -4.81 -5.88 7.17
N ARG A 80 -5.09 -6.99 7.86
CA ARG A 80 -4.94 -8.34 7.29
C ARG A 80 -5.82 -8.56 6.06
N TYR A 81 -7.05 -8.06 6.10
CA TYR A 81 -7.95 -8.12 4.95
C TYR A 81 -7.42 -7.31 3.77
N ASN A 82 -6.97 -6.07 4.01
CA ASN A 82 -6.40 -5.22 2.96
C ASN A 82 -5.17 -5.84 2.30
N GLU A 83 -4.28 -6.45 3.08
CA GLU A 83 -3.09 -7.14 2.55
C GLU A 83 -3.48 -8.30 1.62
N ILE A 84 -4.43 -9.15 2.06
CA ILE A 84 -4.89 -10.29 1.25
C ILE A 84 -5.64 -9.81 0.01
N HIS A 85 -6.45 -8.76 0.12
CA HIS A 85 -7.18 -8.18 -0.99
C HIS A 85 -6.23 -7.54 -2.02
N SER A 86 -5.18 -6.85 -1.56
CA SER A 86 -4.17 -6.27 -2.45
C SER A 86 -3.43 -7.34 -3.24
N ILE A 87 -2.97 -8.40 -2.57
CA ILE A 87 -2.31 -9.54 -3.21
C ILE A 87 -3.24 -10.24 -4.21
N PHE A 88 -4.52 -10.42 -3.85
CA PHE A 88 -5.49 -11.03 -4.76
C PHE A 88 -5.71 -10.17 -6.01
N ASN A 89 -5.88 -8.86 -5.86
CA ASN A 89 -6.06 -7.95 -6.99
C ASN A 89 -4.82 -7.89 -7.87
N GLU A 90 -3.63 -7.94 -7.28
CA GLU A 90 -2.35 -7.93 -8.01
C GLU A 90 -2.16 -9.23 -8.80
N VAL A 91 -2.58 -10.38 -8.25
CA VAL A 91 -2.60 -11.68 -8.95
C VAL A 91 -3.66 -11.75 -10.03
N GLU A 92 -4.83 -11.14 -9.84
CA GLU A 92 -5.86 -11.06 -10.88
C GLU A 92 -5.43 -10.15 -12.03
N SER A 93 -4.66 -9.09 -11.74
CA SER A 93 -4.18 -8.13 -12.72
C SER A 93 -2.92 -8.57 -13.48
N THR A 94 -2.21 -9.60 -13.02
CA THR A 94 -0.97 -10.12 -13.63
C THR A 94 -1.27 -11.32 -14.51
#